data_AF-A0A533X8T0-F1
#
_entry.id   AF-A0A533X8T0-F1
#
_cell.length_a   1.000
_cell.length_b   1.000
_cell.length_c   1.000
_cell.angle_alpha   90.00
_cell.angle_beta   90.00
_cell.angle_gamma   90.00
#
_symmetry.space_group_name_H-M   'P 1'
#
loop_
_entity.id
_entity.type
_entity.pdbx_description
1 polymer ?
#
loop_
_entity_poly.entity_id
_entity_poly.type
_entity_poly.pdbx_seq_one_letter_code
_entity_poly.pdbx_strand_id
1 'polypeptide(L)' 'MTDCVAIGLLLTLAGALGDLTESVLKRSAGVKDSGTVIPAHGGMLDRLDSLLFAAPAFYYYVTLVKT' A
#
# COMPACT_ATOMS: atom_id res chain seq x y z
N MET A 1 -15.27 15.09 11.20
CA MET A 1 -13.84 15.50 11.38
C MET A 1 -13.03 14.38 12.02
N THR A 2 -13.56 13.73 13.06
CA THR A 2 -13.00 12.49 13.64
C THR A 2 -12.75 11.40 12.61
N ASP A 3 -13.71 11.12 11.72
CA ASP A 3 -13.54 10.07 10.70
C ASP A 3 -12.43 10.39 9.70
N CYS A 4 -12.30 11.67 9.33
CA CYS A 4 -11.25 12.13 8.43
C CYS A 4 -9.86 11.93 9.04
N VAL A 5 -9.72 12.18 10.34
CA VAL A 5 -8.46 11.97 11.06
C VAL A 5 -8.16 10.48 11.24
N ALA A 6 -9.17 9.68 11.62
CA ALA A 6 -9.02 8.25 11.82
C ALA A 6 -8.67 7.51 10.52
N ILE A 7 -9.36 7.81 9.42
CA ILE A 7 -9.07 7.21 8.12
C ILE A 7 -7.73 7.69 7.57
N GLY A 8 -7.37 8.96 7.78
CA GLY A 8 -6.07 9.51 7.37
C GLY A 8 -4.90 8.79 8.03
N LEU A 9 -4.98 8.56 9.36
CA LEU A 9 -3.99 7.78 10.12
C LEU A 9 -3.93 6.32 9.68
N LEU A 10 -5.09 5.70 9.49
CA LEU A 10 -5.18 4.29 9.08
C LEU A 10 -4.55 4.06 7.70
N LEU A 11 -4.85 4.93 6.72
CA LEU A 11 -4.31 4.80 5.37
C LEU A 11 -2.81 5.10 5.29
N THR A 12 -2.31 6.08 6.07
CA THR A 12 -0.86 6.36 6.11
C THR A 12 -0.07 5.20 6.69
N LEU A 13 -0.55 4.59 7.78
CA LEU A 13 0.08 3.40 8.35
C LEU A 13 -0.01 2.19 7.42
N ALA A 14 -1.18 1.94 6.82
CA ALA A 14 -1.37 0.84 5.88
C ALA A 14 -0.48 0.99 4.63
N GLY A 15 -0.39 2.21 4.07
CA GLY A 15 0.46 2.49 2.92
C GLY A 15 1.95 2.27 3.21
N ALA A 16 2.43 2.72 4.38
CA ALA A 16 3.82 2.50 4.81
C ALA A 16 4.13 1.01 5.01
N LEU A 17 3.19 0.24 5.55
CA LEU A 17 3.34 -1.22 5.67
C LEU A 17 3.39 -1.91 4.30
N GLY A 18 2.65 -1.41 3.31
CA GLY A 18 2.67 -1.91 1.94
C GLY A 18 4.04 -1.78 1.27
N ASP A 19 4.62 -0.57 1.29
CA ASP A 19 5.96 -0.28 0.75
C ASP A 19 7.07 -1.11 1.44
N LEU A 20 6.97 -1.27 2.77
CA LEU A 20 7.89 -2.13 3.52
C LEU A 20 7.74 -3.60 3.14
N THR A 21 6.51 -4.10 3.00
CA THR A 21 6.24 -5.49 2.60
C THR A 21 6.80 -5.76 1.21
N GLU A 22 6.61 -4.83 0.28
CA GLU A 22 7.17 -4.93 -1.07
C GLU A 22 8.70 -4.94 -1.04
N SER A 23 9.31 -4.04 -0.25
CA SER A 23 10.76 -4.01 -0.05
C SER A 23 11.32 -5.32 0.49
N VAL A 24 10.63 -5.97 1.43
CA VAL A 24 11.01 -7.31 1.93
C VAL A 24 10.85 -8.36 0.83
N LEU A 25 9.75 -8.34 0.09
CA LEU A 25 9.49 -9.29 -0.99
C LEU A 25 10.57 -9.21 -2.09
N LYS A 26 10.95 -8.00 -2.49
CA LYS A 26 12.05 -7.75 -3.44
C LYS A 26 13.36 -8.38 -2.95
N ARG A 27 13.71 -8.17 -1.67
CA ARG A 27 14.91 -8.77 -1.05
C ARG A 27 14.85 -10.30 -1.00
N SER A 28 13.70 -10.87 -0.66
CA SER A 28 13.51 -12.32 -0.64
C SER A 28 13.59 -12.96 -2.03
N ALA A 29 13.18 -12.23 -3.06
CA ALA A 29 13.28 -12.66 -4.45
C ALA A 29 14.67 -12.38 -5.09
N GLY A 30 15.59 -11.74 -4.36
CA GLY A 30 16.93 -11.40 -4.87
C GLY A 30 16.93 -10.34 -5.97
N VAL A 31 15.81 -9.64 -6.17
CA VAL A 31 15.63 -8.61 -7.19
C VAL A 31 15.48 -7.24 -6.54
N LYS A 32 15.99 -6.20 -7.20
CA LYS A 32 15.89 -4.83 -6.69
C LYS A 32 14.61 -4.12 -7.13
N ASP A 33 14.18 -4.37 -8.37
CA ASP A 33 12.97 -3.81 -8.96
C ASP A 33 11.96 -4.93 -9.20
N SER A 34 10.69 -4.66 -8.94
CA SER A 34 9.61 -5.64 -9.12
C SER A 34 9.32 -5.98 -10.60
N GLY A 35 9.89 -5.21 -11.53
CA GLY A 35 9.85 -5.44 -12.97
C GLY A 35 10.28 -4.22 -13.78
N THR A 36 10.21 -4.32 -15.11
CA THR A 36 10.56 -3.23 -16.06
C THR A 36 9.35 -2.77 -16.90
N VAL A 37 8.14 -3.06 -16.42
CA VAL A 37 6.88 -2.90 -17.19
C VAL A 37 6.67 -1.44 -17.64
N ILE A 38 7.14 -0.46 -16.87
CA ILE A 38 7.10 0.95 -17.27
C ILE A 38 8.55 1.45 -17.48
N PRO A 39 8.95 1.74 -18.73
CA PRO A 39 10.28 2.27 -19.01
C PRO A 39 10.53 3.53 -18.17
N ALA A 40 11.63 3.53 -17.40
CA ALA A 40 12.04 4.58 -16.45
C ALA A 40 11.21 4.77 -15.15
N HIS A 41 10.21 3.94 -14.85
CA HIS A 41 9.32 4.13 -13.69
C HIS A 41 9.37 3.03 -12.62
N GLY A 42 10.21 2.01 -12.81
CA GLY A 42 10.32 0.84 -11.95
C GLY A 42 9.30 -0.24 -12.32
N GLY A 43 9.05 -1.16 -11.39
CA GLY A 43 8.04 -2.19 -11.60
C GLY A 43 6.64 -1.71 -11.22
N MET A 44 5.64 -2.42 -11.73
CA MET A 44 4.24 -2.10 -11.46
C MET A 44 3.87 -2.32 -9.99
N LEU A 45 4.60 -3.21 -9.29
CA LEU A 45 4.37 -3.47 -7.87
C LEU A 45 4.83 -2.31 -6.99
N ASP A 46 5.90 -1.60 -7.37
CA ASP A 46 6.41 -0.41 -6.68
C ASP A 46 5.40 0.77 -6.73
N ARG A 47 4.35 0.65 -7.54
CA ARG A 47 3.26 1.63 -7.65
C ARG A 47 1.99 1.20 -6.94
N LEU A 48 1.85 -0.09 -6.68
CA LEU A 48 0.65 -0.69 -6.10
C LEU A 48 0.86 -1.14 -4.65
N ASP A 49 2.10 -1.27 -4.19
CA ASP A 49 2.51 -1.67 -2.85
C ASP A 49 1.69 -1.04 -1.71
N SER A 50 1.60 0.29 -1.70
CA SER A 50 0.86 1.07 -0.71
C SER A 50 -0.65 0.97 -0.92
N LEU A 51 -1.11 0.91 -2.18
CA LEU A 51 -2.53 0.76 -2.51
C LEU A 51 -3.07 -0.62 -2.11
N LEU A 52 -2.26 -1.68 -2.23
CA LEU A 52 -2.62 -3.05 -1.89
C LEU A 52 -3.03 -3.18 -0.42
N PHE A 53 -2.45 -2.37 0.46
CA PHE A 53 -2.81 -2.34 1.87
C PHE A 53 -3.82 -1.23 2.19
N ALA A 54 -3.70 -0.06 1.56
CA ALA A 54 -4.62 1.06 1.81
C ALA A 54 -6.05 0.79 1.32
N ALA A 55 -6.24 0.13 0.17
CA ALA A 55 -7.56 -0.15 -0.39
C ALA A 55 -8.43 -1.06 0.49
N PRO A 56 -7.98 -2.24 0.95
CA PRO A 56 -8.76 -3.05 1.88
C PRO A 56 -8.95 -2.36 3.23
N ALA A 57 -7.94 -1.64 3.74
CA ALA A 57 -8.05 -0.88 4.98
C ALA A 57 -9.16 0.20 4.90
N PHE A 58 -9.22 0.94 3.79
CA PHE A 58 -10.30 1.90 3.51
C PHE A 58 -11.67 1.21 3.45
N TYR A 59 -11.76 0.11 2.71
CA TYR A 59 -13.01 -0.63 2.54
C TYR A 59 -13.58 -1.11 3.88
N TYR A 60 -12.74 -1.70 4.74
CA TYR A 60 -13.17 -2.15 6.06
C TYR A 60 -13.54 -0.98 6.98
N TYR A 61 -12.77 0.11 6.97
CA TYR A 61 -13.12 1.30 7.74
C TYR A 61 -14.51 1.83 7.37
N VAL A 62 -14.78 2.00 6.08
CA VAL A 62 -16.08 2.51 5.61
C VAL A 62 -17.20 1.53 5.91
N THR A 63 -16.98 0.23 5.75
CA THR A 63 -18.02 -0.78 6.03
C THR A 63 -18.36 -0.85 7.51
N LEU A 64 -17.36 -0.84 8.39
CA LEU A 64 -17.55 -1.00 9.84
C LEU A 64 -18.08 0.26 10.53
N VAL A 65 -17.67 1.45 10.09
CA VAL A 65 -18.10 2.72 10.69
C VAL A 65 -19.48 3.16 10.18
N LYS A 66 -19.88 2.69 9.00
CA LYS A 66 -21.17 3.01 8.38
C LYS A 66 -22.30 2.03 8.78
N THR A 67 -22.00 1.07 9.67
CA THR A 67 -22.96 0.17 10.31
C THR A 67 -23.34 0.71 11.67
#